data_AF-A0A7C4YG88-F1
#
_entry.id   AF-A0A7C4YG88-F1
#
_cell.length_a   1.000
_cell.length_b   1.000
_cell.length_c   1.000
_cell.angle_alpha   90.00
_cell.angle_beta   90.00
_cell.angle_gamma   90.00
#
_symmetry.space_group_name_H-M   'P 1'
#
loop_
_entity.id
_entity.type
_entity.pdbx_description
1 polymer ?
#
loop_
_entity_poly.entity_id
_entity_poly.type
_entity_poly.pdbx_seq_one_letter_code
_entity_poly.pdbx_strand_id
1 'polypeptide(L)'
;MKRHGWVLGVWCGIAACATTVLADGVIRDGLGARSTGRGGTNIAFADTGVIIYDNPGGMTNVAGCGLAEAGFDILLPVTVYGDPDNPGGVDGADNPFPAGQVSIIRKFGRLALGAGFFAPAGFGSDYLMNGPAPFFA
;
A
#
# COMPACT_ATOMS: atom_id res chain seq x y z
N MET A 1 37.73 23.53 -13.08
CA MET A 1 36.32 23.08 -12.90
C MET A 1 36.30 21.69 -12.26
N LYS A 2 36.49 21.55 -10.94
CA LYS A 2 36.52 20.23 -10.23
C LYS A 2 36.08 20.36 -8.75
N ARG A 3 34.99 21.09 -8.47
CA ARG A 3 34.53 21.34 -7.07
C ARG A 3 33.07 20.97 -6.78
N HIS A 4 32.28 20.56 -7.77
CA HIS A 4 30.83 20.33 -7.59
C HIS A 4 30.46 18.90 -7.15
N GLY A 5 31.30 17.89 -7.41
CA GLY A 5 30.96 16.49 -7.09
C GLY A 5 30.87 16.20 -5.60
N TRP A 6 31.65 16.90 -4.78
CA TRP A 6 31.66 16.69 -3.34
C TRP A 6 30.44 17.31 -2.65
N VAL A 7 29.97 18.46 -3.16
CA VAL A 7 28.75 19.11 -2.70
C VAL A 7 27.54 18.22 -3.03
N LEU A 8 27.46 17.67 -4.24
CA LEU A 8 26.40 16.73 -4.61
C LEU A 8 26.40 15.46 -3.74
N GLY A 9 27.59 14.91 -3.45
CA GLY A 9 27.72 13.74 -2.58
C GLY A 9 27.27 14.00 -1.15
N VAL A 10 27.57 15.18 -0.60
CA VAL A 10 27.11 15.60 0.73
C VAL A 10 25.59 15.78 0.76
N TRP A 11 24.98 16.38 -0.28
CA TRP A 11 23.52 16.50 -0.36
C TRP A 11 22.81 15.14 -0.48
N CYS A 12 23.34 14.20 -1.26
CA CYS A 12 22.82 12.83 -1.32
C CYS A 12 22.97 12.10 0.04
N GLY A 13 24.08 12.34 0.75
CA GLY A 13 24.31 11.76 2.07
C GLY A 13 23.36 12.29 3.15
N ILE A 14 23.08 13.60 3.15
CA ILE A 14 22.16 14.22 4.12
C ILE A 14 20.71 13.82 3.85
N ALA A 15 20.30 13.68 2.59
CA ALA A 15 18.96 13.18 2.23
C ALA A 15 18.72 11.72 2.66
N ALA A 16 19.77 10.89 2.71
CA ALA A 16 19.68 9.50 3.12
C ALA A 16 19.54 9.30 4.64
N CYS A 17 19.85 10.32 5.46
CA CYS A 17 19.87 10.21 6.93
C CYS A 17 18.61 10.73 7.63
N ALA A 18 17.60 11.22 6.88
CA ALA A 18 16.38 11.82 7.44
C ALA A 18 15.14 10.94 7.23
N THR A 19 15.26 9.62 7.35
CA THR A 19 14.11 8.71 7.32
C THR A 19 13.43 8.67 8.68
N THR A 20 12.52 9.61 8.93
CA THR A 20 11.43 9.34 9.85
C THR A 20 10.55 8.26 9.21
N VAL A 21 10.63 7.03 9.70
CA VAL A 21 9.70 5.96 9.32
C VAL A 21 8.38 6.29 10.00
N LEU A 22 7.50 6.99 9.28
CA LEU A 22 6.11 7.10 9.66
C LEU A 22 5.44 5.79 9.25
N ALA A 23 4.76 5.14 10.20
CA ALA A 23 3.91 4.02 9.86
C ALA A 23 2.78 4.51 8.94
N ASP A 24 2.56 3.83 7.81
CA ASP A 24 1.56 4.19 6.78
C ASP A 24 0.09 3.94 7.21
N GLY A 25 -0.12 3.76 8.52
CA GLY A 25 -1.44 3.61 9.10
C GLY A 25 -2.17 2.35 8.62
N VAL A 26 -3.41 2.53 8.17
CA VAL A 26 -4.32 1.42 7.85
C VAL A 26 -4.38 1.08 6.36
N ILE A 27 -3.70 1.86 5.52
CA ILE A 27 -3.75 1.74 4.06
C ILE A 27 -2.57 0.87 3.61
N ARG A 28 -2.78 0.08 2.57
CA ARG A 28 -1.72 -0.75 2.00
C ARG A 28 -0.97 0.01 0.92
N ASP A 29 0.36 -0.09 0.95
CA ASP A 29 1.27 0.54 -0.03
C ASP A 29 0.97 0.15 -1.48
N GLY A 30 0.56 -1.10 -1.72
CA GLY A 30 0.34 -1.64 -3.07
C GLY A 30 -1.04 -2.25 -3.22
N LEU A 31 -1.67 -2.04 -4.38
CA LEU A 31 -2.90 -2.71 -4.79
C LEU A 31 -2.63 -3.59 -6.01
N GLY A 32 -2.93 -4.88 -5.90
CA GLY A 32 -2.72 -5.87 -6.95
C GLY A 32 -1.25 -6.23 -7.18
N ALA A 33 -1.04 -7.34 -7.89
CA ALA A 33 0.27 -7.95 -8.03
C ALA A 33 1.36 -7.03 -8.63
N ARG A 34 1.00 -6.11 -9.55
CA ARG A 34 2.00 -5.23 -10.19
C ARG A 34 2.46 -4.09 -9.31
N SER A 35 1.55 -3.38 -8.66
CA SER A 35 1.91 -2.32 -7.70
C SER A 35 2.64 -2.92 -6.51
N THR A 36 2.09 -3.99 -5.93
CA THR A 36 2.70 -4.70 -4.79
C THR A 36 4.09 -5.25 -5.14
N GLY A 37 4.27 -5.84 -6.32
CA GLY A 37 5.58 -6.31 -6.81
C GLY A 37 6.60 -5.18 -7.04
N ARG A 38 6.15 -3.92 -7.13
CA ARG A 38 6.99 -2.71 -7.21
C ARG A 38 7.17 -2.03 -5.85
N GLY A 39 6.83 -2.70 -4.75
CA GLY A 39 6.86 -2.10 -3.42
C GLY A 39 5.86 -0.96 -3.26
N GLY A 40 4.67 -1.07 -3.87
CA GLY A 40 3.62 -0.06 -3.82
C GLY A 40 3.73 1.05 -4.87
N THR A 41 4.78 1.06 -5.69
CA THR A 41 4.97 2.12 -6.69
C THR A 41 4.09 1.89 -7.92
N ASN A 42 3.13 2.80 -8.17
CA ASN A 42 2.26 2.71 -9.34
C ASN A 42 1.84 4.05 -9.99
N ILE A 43 2.05 5.20 -9.35
CA ILE A 43 1.54 6.52 -9.79
C ILE A 43 1.91 6.92 -11.24
N ALA A 44 3.05 6.42 -11.74
CA ALA A 44 3.59 6.71 -13.07
C ALA A 44 3.49 5.53 -14.05
N PHE A 45 2.81 4.45 -13.68
CA PHE A 45 2.63 3.26 -14.51
C PHE A 45 1.18 3.18 -15.02
N ALA A 46 1.01 2.82 -16.30
CA ALA A 46 -0.30 2.74 -16.94
C ALA A 46 -0.62 1.32 -17.42
N ASP A 47 -0.15 0.32 -16.67
CA ASP A 47 -0.20 -1.08 -17.07
C ASP A 47 -1.13 -1.93 -16.20
N THR A 48 -1.77 -1.32 -15.20
CA THR A 48 -2.74 -1.99 -14.30
C THR A 48 -4.02 -1.17 -14.18
N GLY A 49 -5.14 -1.84 -13.90
CA GLY A 49 -6.43 -1.21 -13.65
C GLY A 49 -6.49 -0.41 -12.34
N VAL A 50 -5.56 -0.69 -11.42
CA VAL A 50 -5.34 0.04 -10.16
C VAL A 50 -5.01 1.52 -10.40
N ILE A 51 -4.54 1.88 -11.59
CA ILE A 51 -4.28 3.28 -11.95
C ILE A 51 -5.51 4.18 -11.83
N ILE A 52 -6.73 3.61 -11.87
CA ILE A 52 -7.98 4.34 -11.57
C ILE A 52 -7.92 4.95 -10.15
N TYR A 53 -7.41 4.20 -9.19
CA TYR A 53 -7.30 4.60 -7.78
C TYR A 53 -6.08 5.50 -7.54
N ASP A 54 -4.90 5.13 -8.05
CA ASP A 54 -3.66 5.85 -7.75
C ASP A 54 -3.48 7.17 -8.52
N ASN A 55 -3.82 7.17 -9.80
CA ASN A 55 -3.69 8.33 -10.68
C ASN A 55 -4.61 8.20 -11.89
N PRO A 56 -5.89 8.60 -11.79
CA PRO A 56 -6.85 8.45 -12.88
C PRO A 56 -6.43 9.16 -14.17
N GLY A 57 -5.56 10.18 -14.10
CA GLY A 57 -4.97 10.80 -15.28
C GLY A 57 -4.08 9.86 -16.10
N GLY A 58 -3.48 8.85 -15.47
CA GLY A 58 -2.67 7.82 -16.12
C GLY A 58 -3.47 6.88 -17.02
N MET A 59 -4.80 6.81 -16.89
CA MET A 59 -5.66 5.92 -17.67
C MET A 59 -5.54 6.15 -19.19
N THR A 60 -5.25 7.38 -19.63
CA THR A 60 -5.08 7.69 -21.05
C THR A 60 -3.84 7.01 -21.65
N ASN A 61 -2.87 6.63 -20.81
CA ASN A 61 -1.63 5.98 -21.21
C ASN A 61 -1.72 4.45 -21.21
N VAL A 62 -2.86 3.88 -20.81
CA VAL A 62 -3.12 2.43 -20.90
C VAL A 62 -3.02 1.97 -22.35
N ALA A 63 -2.35 0.83 -22.57
CA ALA A 63 -2.14 0.28 -23.90
C ALA A 63 -3.47 -0.09 -24.59
N GLY A 64 -3.54 0.09 -25.92
CA GLY A 64 -4.70 -0.29 -26.72
C GLY A 64 -5.96 0.53 -26.41
N CYS A 65 -7.13 -0.13 -26.49
CA CYS A 65 -8.45 0.48 -26.34
C CYS A 65 -8.95 0.51 -24.88
N GLY A 66 -8.14 0.07 -23.92
CA GLY A 66 -8.54 -0.08 -22.53
C GLY A 66 -7.90 -1.29 -21.86
N LEU A 67 -8.35 -1.57 -20.64
CA LEU A 67 -7.87 -2.66 -19.80
C LEU A 67 -9.01 -3.16 -18.92
N ALA A 68 -9.20 -4.47 -18.86
CA ALA A 68 -10.04 -5.11 -17.86
C ALA A 68 -9.13 -5.95 -16.97
N GLU A 69 -9.26 -5.80 -15.66
CA GLU A 69 -8.38 -6.45 -14.70
C GLU A 69 -9.19 -6.96 -13.51
N ALA A 70 -8.87 -8.18 -13.08
CA ALA A 70 -9.31 -8.75 -11.82
C ALA A 70 -8.07 -9.25 -11.09
N GLY A 71 -8.03 -9.02 -9.77
CA GLY A 71 -6.91 -9.37 -8.93
C GLY A 71 -7.37 -9.69 -7.52
N PHE A 72 -6.51 -10.40 -6.80
CA PHE A 72 -6.74 -10.80 -5.44
C PHE A 72 -5.41 -10.89 -4.71
N ASP A 73 -5.37 -10.40 -3.49
CA ASP A 73 -4.24 -10.43 -2.60
C ASP A 73 -4.67 -11.02 -1.25
N ILE A 74 -3.73 -11.64 -0.53
CA ILE A 74 -3.93 -12.09 0.85
C ILE A 74 -2.94 -11.33 1.72
N LEU A 75 -3.43 -10.60 2.72
CA LEU A 75 -2.59 -10.02 3.76
C LEU A 75 -2.46 -11.02 4.91
N LEU A 76 -1.22 -11.25 5.36
CA LEU A 76 -0.88 -12.16 6.45
C LEU A 76 -0.13 -11.37 7.54
N PRO A 77 -0.82 -10.50 8.30
CA PRO A 77 -0.18 -9.70 9.33
C PRO A 77 0.29 -10.59 10.50
N VAL A 78 1.50 -10.35 10.98
CA VAL A 78 1.99 -10.91 12.25
C VAL A 78 2.11 -9.75 13.22
N THR A 79 1.39 -9.81 14.33
CA THR A 79 1.32 -8.72 15.30
C THR A 79 1.52 -9.25 16.71
N VAL A 80 2.18 -8.46 17.55
CA VAL A 80 2.39 -8.77 18.97
C VAL A 80 2.00 -7.52 19.76
N TYR A 81 1.12 -7.68 20.74
CA TYR A 81 0.70 -6.60 21.62
C TYR A 81 1.37 -6.76 22.99
N GLY A 82 1.80 -5.67 23.64
CA GLY A 82 2.40 -5.74 24.97
C GLY A 82 2.13 -4.50 25.82
N ASP A 83 1.85 -4.72 27.09
CA ASP A 83 1.61 -3.70 28.12
C ASP A 83 2.05 -4.22 29.52
N PRO A 84 1.92 -3.42 30.60
CA PRO A 84 2.32 -3.87 31.94
C PRO A 84 1.56 -5.09 32.49
N ASP A 85 0.31 -5.31 32.06
CA ASP A 85 -0.50 -6.46 32.47
C ASP A 85 -0.20 -7.72 31.63
N ASN A 86 0.44 -7.52 30.48
CA ASN A 86 0.87 -8.57 29.55
C ASN A 86 2.40 -8.51 29.31
N PRO A 87 3.22 -8.64 30.38
CA PRO A 87 4.67 -8.53 30.27
C PRO A 87 5.23 -9.75 29.52
N GLY A 88 5.78 -9.51 28.33
CA GLY A 88 6.27 -10.56 27.42
C GLY A 88 5.58 -10.56 26.06
N GLY A 89 4.48 -9.83 25.92
CA GLY A 89 3.72 -9.73 24.69
C GLY A 89 2.72 -10.87 24.52
N VAL A 90 1.64 -10.59 23.79
CA VAL A 90 0.59 -11.52 23.39
C VAL A 90 0.57 -11.52 21.86
N ASP A 91 0.76 -12.70 21.27
CA ASP A 91 0.65 -12.88 19.83
C ASP A 91 -0.81 -12.65 19.41
N GLY A 92 -0.98 -11.89 18.33
CA GLY A 92 -2.28 -11.75 17.67
C GLY A 92 -2.66 -13.06 16.97
N ALA A 93 -3.97 -13.31 16.88
CA ALA A 93 -4.48 -14.45 16.12
C ALA A 93 -4.09 -14.36 14.63
N ASP A 94 -3.86 -15.52 14.01
CA ASP A 94 -3.67 -15.62 12.57
C ASP A 94 -4.95 -15.23 11.83
N ASN A 95 -5.00 -13.99 11.36
CA ASN A 95 -6.16 -13.40 10.67
C ASN A 95 -5.82 -13.02 9.21
N PRO A 96 -5.71 -14.01 8.29
CA PRO A 96 -5.54 -13.73 6.87
C PRO A 96 -6.67 -12.85 6.35
N PHE A 97 -6.32 -11.73 5.71
CA PHE A 97 -7.31 -10.82 5.13
C PHE A 97 -7.32 -10.91 3.60
N PRO A 98 -8.43 -11.40 3.00
CA PRO A 98 -8.59 -11.41 1.56
C PRO A 98 -8.93 -10.00 1.02
N ALA A 99 -8.10 -9.48 0.11
CA ALA A 99 -8.31 -8.18 -0.53
C ALA A 99 -8.45 -8.35 -2.04
N GLY A 100 -9.64 -8.09 -2.57
CA GLY A 100 -9.93 -8.21 -3.99
C GLY A 100 -9.89 -6.88 -4.74
N GLN A 101 -9.70 -6.97 -6.05
CA GLN A 101 -9.92 -5.85 -6.96
C GLN A 101 -10.51 -6.30 -8.29
N VAL A 102 -11.40 -5.50 -8.85
CA VAL A 102 -11.89 -5.64 -10.22
C VAL A 102 -12.02 -4.26 -10.85
N SER A 103 -11.65 -4.12 -12.11
CA SER A 103 -11.68 -2.84 -12.80
C SER A 103 -11.84 -2.98 -14.31
N ILE A 104 -12.39 -1.94 -14.91
CA ILE A 104 -12.48 -1.77 -16.35
C ILE A 104 -12.14 -0.33 -16.73
N ILE A 105 -11.29 -0.19 -17.73
CA ILE A 105 -10.90 1.07 -18.36
C ILE A 105 -11.22 0.97 -19.84
N ARG A 106 -11.84 2.01 -20.40
CA ARG A 106 -12.06 2.14 -21.83
C ARG A 106 -11.56 3.49 -22.35
N LYS A 107 -10.82 3.45 -23.45
CA LYS A 107 -10.25 4.63 -24.11
C LYS A 107 -11.05 5.03 -25.35
N PHE A 108 -11.23 6.34 -25.52
CA PHE A 108 -11.89 7.00 -26.65
C PHE A 108 -11.00 8.13 -27.17
N GLY A 109 -10.01 7.77 -27.99
CA GLY A 109 -8.98 8.72 -28.45
C GLY A 109 -8.15 9.25 -27.28
N ARG A 110 -8.31 10.53 -26.94
CA ARG A 110 -7.61 11.21 -25.83
C ARG A 110 -8.34 11.10 -24.49
N LEU A 111 -9.57 10.60 -24.48
CA LEU A 111 -10.36 10.40 -23.27
C LEU A 111 -10.21 8.95 -22.79
N ALA A 112 -10.25 8.76 -21.47
CA ALA A 112 -10.42 7.45 -20.85
C ALA A 112 -11.50 7.52 -19.78
N LEU A 113 -12.36 6.52 -19.73
CA LEU A 113 -13.33 6.30 -18.67
C LEU A 113 -13.01 4.98 -17.99
N GLY A 114 -13.11 4.93 -16.67
CA GLY A 114 -12.86 3.72 -15.90
C GLY A 114 -13.72 3.63 -14.66
N ALA A 115 -13.98 2.40 -14.22
CA ALA A 115 -14.63 2.09 -12.97
C ALA A 115 -13.98 0.84 -12.37
N GLY A 116 -13.95 0.76 -11.05
CA GLY A 116 -13.42 -0.40 -10.34
C GLY A 116 -13.83 -0.43 -8.88
N PHE A 117 -13.72 -1.63 -8.31
CA PHE A 117 -13.86 -1.89 -6.88
C PHE A 117 -12.49 -2.35 -6.37
N PHE A 118 -12.03 -1.72 -5.29
CA PHE A 118 -10.71 -1.93 -4.73
C PHE A 118 -10.83 -2.10 -3.21
N ALA A 119 -10.02 -2.98 -2.63
CA ALA A 119 -9.83 -3.10 -1.19
C ALA A 119 -8.49 -2.44 -0.80
N PRO A 120 -8.45 -1.10 -0.61
CA PRO A 120 -7.19 -0.36 -0.36
C PRO A 120 -6.61 -0.58 1.03
N ALA A 121 -7.42 -1.09 1.96
CA ALA A 121 -7.09 -1.32 3.34
C ALA A 121 -7.73 -2.63 3.80
N GLY A 122 -7.12 -3.28 4.78
CA GLY A 122 -7.67 -4.51 5.34
C GLY A 122 -6.66 -5.32 6.12
N PHE A 123 -6.74 -5.25 7.44
CA PHE A 123 -6.10 -6.16 8.39
C PHE A 123 -6.84 -6.06 9.71
N GLY A 124 -6.67 -7.06 10.57
CA GLY A 124 -7.23 -7.08 11.91
C GLY A 124 -6.42 -8.02 12.77
N SER A 125 -6.48 -7.82 14.08
CA SER A 125 -5.82 -8.68 15.03
C SER A 125 -6.70 -8.85 16.26
N ASP A 126 -6.84 -10.10 16.70
CA ASP A 126 -7.54 -10.47 17.91
C ASP A 126 -6.52 -10.95 18.93
N TYR A 127 -6.67 -10.51 20.18
CA TYR A 127 -5.75 -10.85 21.26
C TYR A 127 -6.52 -11.43 22.45
N LEU A 128 -5.94 -12.46 23.08
CA LEU A 128 -6.39 -12.95 24.38
C LEU A 128 -5.46 -12.40 25.46
N MET A 129 -5.89 -11.34 26.15
CA MET A 129 -5.04 -10.55 27.06
C MET A 129 -5.46 -10.70 28.53
N ASN A 130 -4.52 -10.46 29.44
CA ASN A 130 -4.78 -10.24 30.86
C ASN A 130 -5.18 -8.78 31.10
N GLY A 131 -6.03 -8.56 32.11
CA GLY A 131 -6.46 -7.22 32.54
C GLY A 131 -7.99 -7.05 32.53
N PRO A 132 -8.51 -5.98 33.13
CA PRO A 132 -9.93 -5.64 33.06
C PRO A 132 -10.30 -5.28 31.61
N ALA A 133 -11.54 -5.60 31.21
CA ALA A 133 -12.03 -5.21 29.89
C ALA A 133 -11.98 -3.67 29.74
N PRO A 134 -11.51 -3.14 28.60
CA PRO A 134 -11.15 -1.73 28.44
C PRO A 134 -12.32 -0.73 28.51
N PHE A 135 -13.56 -1.22 28.67
CA PHE A 135 -14.78 -0.40 28.66
C PHE A 135 -15.54 -0.37 29.99
N PHE A 136 -15.00 -0.95 31.06
CA PHE A 136 -15.65 -1.00 32.38
C PHE A 136 -14.82 -0.39 33.52
N ALA A 137 -13.95 0.59 33.20
CA ALA A 137 -13.24 1.39 34.19
C ALA A 137 -14.06 2.62 34.62
#